data_AF-A0A919GFU6-F1
#
_entry.id   AF-A0A919GFU6-F1
#
_cell.length_a   1.000
_cell.length_b   1.000
_cell.length_c   1.000
_cell.angle_alpha   90.00
_cell.angle_beta   90.00
_cell.angle_gamma   90.00
#
_symmetry.space_group_name_H-M   'P 1'
#
loop_
_entity.id
_entity.type
_entity.pdbx_description
1 polymer ?
#
loop_
_entity_poly.entity_id
_entity_poly.type
_entity_poly.pdbx_seq_one_letter_code
_entity_poly.pdbx_strand_id
1 'polypeptide(L)'
;MGNSEIRRLDREIERTAKKLEAVRRGEWWPLTSRERLSMTRAMASGARSVHKGRSTTGAENRMDSIGSAAETRLNAELMALHGERQRLITEAARAKAAKKKSGWF
;
A
#
# COMPACT_ATOMS: atom_id res chain seq x y z
N MET A 1 20.62 8.36 -15.81
CA MET A 1 19.65 7.25 -15.58
C MET A 1 19.05 7.30 -14.16
N GLY A 2 19.81 7.50 -13.08
CA GLY A 2 19.23 7.51 -11.70
C GLY A 2 18.04 8.47 -11.45
N ASN A 3 17.99 9.63 -12.08
CA ASN A 3 16.88 10.58 -11.89
C ASN A 3 15.54 10.12 -12.50
N SER A 4 15.51 9.21 -13.48
CA SER A 4 14.24 8.69 -14.01
C SER A 4 13.66 7.59 -13.13
N GLU A 5 14.52 6.77 -12.52
CA GLU A 5 14.11 5.71 -11.59
C GLU A 5 13.58 6.29 -10.29
N ILE A 6 14.25 7.30 -9.72
CA ILE A 6 13.75 8.01 -8.53
C ILE A 6 12.35 8.61 -8.81
N ARG A 7 12.16 9.28 -9.96
CA ARG A 7 10.85 9.81 -10.36
C ARG A 7 9.81 8.74 -10.65
N ARG A 8 10.22 7.51 -10.99
CA ARG A 8 9.30 6.38 -11.13
C ARG A 8 8.87 5.89 -9.74
N LEU A 9 9.81 5.70 -8.83
CA LEU A 9 9.52 5.31 -7.45
C LEU A 9 8.65 6.35 -6.74
N ASP A 10 8.92 7.65 -6.91
CA ASP A 10 8.09 8.72 -6.32
C ASP A 10 6.62 8.62 -6.78
N ARG A 11 6.39 8.32 -8.07
CA ARG A 11 5.03 8.11 -8.61
C ARG A 11 4.39 6.83 -8.07
N GLU A 12 5.17 5.77 -7.87
CA GLU A 12 4.67 4.53 -7.28
C GLU A 12 4.33 4.72 -5.79
N ILE A 13 5.15 5.44 -5.03
CA ILE A 13 4.89 5.84 -3.64
C ILE A 13 3.59 6.65 -3.57
N GLU A 14 3.42 7.66 -4.42
CA GLU A 14 2.20 8.48 -4.43
C GLU A 14 0.95 7.64 -4.74
N ARG A 15 1.04 6.71 -5.70
CA ARG A 15 -0.06 5.79 -6.03
C ARG A 15 -0.40 4.87 -4.87
N THR A 16 0.60 4.31 -4.19
CA THR A 16 0.40 3.42 -3.04
C THR A 16 -0.15 4.19 -1.84
N ALA A 17 0.29 5.43 -1.60
CA ALA A 17 -0.27 6.30 -0.59
C ALA A 17 -1.77 6.60 -0.86
N LYS A 18 -2.15 6.92 -2.11
CA LYS A 18 -3.56 7.12 -2.49
C LYS A 18 -4.40 5.86 -2.28
N LYS A 19 -3.85 4.68 -2.54
CA LYS A 19 -4.52 3.40 -2.24
C LYS A 19 -4.73 3.21 -0.74
N LEU A 20 -3.72 3.53 0.08
CA LEU A 20 -3.81 3.43 1.54
C LEU A 20 -4.89 4.37 2.10
N GLU A 21 -4.92 5.62 1.63
CA GLU A 21 -5.96 6.57 2.00
C GLU A 21 -7.35 6.08 1.58
N ALA A 22 -7.48 5.51 0.38
CA ALA A 22 -8.73 4.93 -0.08
C ALA A 22 -9.20 3.78 0.83
N VAL A 23 -8.31 2.86 1.24
CA VAL A 23 -8.67 1.80 2.20
C VAL A 23 -9.14 2.41 3.53
N ARG A 24 -8.45 3.41 4.05
CA ARG A 24 -8.81 4.10 5.30
C ARG A 24 -10.16 4.81 5.23
N ARG A 25 -10.55 5.29 4.04
CA ARG A 25 -11.90 5.85 3.78
C ARG A 25 -12.97 4.77 3.59
N GLY A 26 -12.61 3.49 3.65
CA GLY A 26 -13.53 2.37 3.43
C GLY A 26 -13.76 2.03 1.95
N GLU A 27 -12.94 2.56 1.03
CA GLU A 27 -13.07 2.28 -0.40
C GLU A 27 -12.47 0.92 -0.77
N TRP A 28 -13.12 0.19 -1.69
CA TRP A 28 -12.76 -1.20 -2.02
C TRP A 28 -11.98 -1.35 -3.34
N TRP A 29 -11.76 -0.28 -4.11
CA TRP A 29 -10.93 -0.33 -5.32
C TRP A 29 -9.44 -0.64 -5.11
N PRO A 30 -8.78 -0.30 -3.99
CA PRO A 30 -7.36 -0.64 -3.78
C PRO A 30 -7.16 -2.08 -3.29
N LEU A 31 -8.24 -2.82 -3.03
CA LEU A 31 -8.22 -4.21 -2.58
C LEU A 31 -7.88 -5.17 -3.73
N THR A 32 -7.08 -6.19 -3.42
CA THR A 32 -6.80 -7.30 -4.34
C THR A 32 -8.05 -8.16 -4.58
N SER A 33 -8.04 -8.98 -5.63
CA SER A 33 -9.17 -9.87 -5.95
C SER A 33 -9.53 -10.80 -4.78
N ARG A 34 -8.54 -11.26 -4.01
CA ARG A 34 -8.76 -12.15 -2.86
C ARG A 34 -9.34 -11.40 -1.65
N GLU A 35 -8.88 -10.18 -1.39
CA GLU A 35 -9.43 -9.29 -0.36
C GLU A 35 -10.87 -8.91 -0.71
N ARG A 36 -11.13 -8.53 -1.97
CA ARG A 36 -12.49 -8.25 -2.47
C ARG A 36 -13.43 -9.43 -2.33
N LEU A 37 -13.00 -10.63 -2.75
CA LEU A 37 -13.81 -11.84 -2.58
C LEU A 37 -14.15 -12.11 -1.11
N SER A 38 -13.19 -11.88 -0.22
CA SER A 38 -13.39 -12.05 1.22
C SER A 38 -14.36 -11.00 1.77
N MET A 39 -14.25 -9.74 1.31
CA MET A 39 -15.14 -8.65 1.67
C MET A 39 -16.58 -8.92 1.20
N THR A 40 -16.78 -9.32 -0.06
CA THR A 40 -18.10 -9.70 -0.60
C THR A 40 -18.71 -10.86 0.16
N ARG A 41 -17.91 -11.87 0.54
CA ARG A 41 -18.39 -13.01 1.35
C ARG A 41 -18.81 -12.57 2.75
N ALA A 42 -18.06 -11.68 3.39
CA ALA A 42 -18.41 -11.13 4.68
C ALA A 42 -19.73 -10.33 4.59
N MET A 43 -19.86 -9.46 3.59
CA MET A 43 -21.09 -8.71 3.32
C MET A 43 -22.31 -9.63 3.10
N ALA A 44 -22.16 -10.67 2.25
CA ALA A 44 -23.23 -11.64 2.01
C ALA A 44 -23.63 -12.41 3.28
N SER A 45 -22.66 -12.73 4.14
CA SER A 45 -22.92 -13.37 5.43
C SER A 45 -23.70 -12.44 6.38
N GLY A 46 -23.37 -11.15 6.38
CA GLY A 46 -24.10 -10.12 7.14
C GLY A 46 -25.54 -9.98 6.66
N ALA A 47 -25.75 -9.88 5.34
CA ALA A 47 -27.10 -9.82 4.77
C ALA A 47 -27.95 -11.05 5.13
N ARG A 48 -27.34 -12.25 5.11
CA ARG A 48 -27.99 -13.49 5.54
C ARG A 48 -28.33 -13.47 7.04
N SER A 49 -27.49 -12.88 7.88
CA SER A 49 -27.79 -12.71 9.31
C SER A 49 -28.97 -11.75 9.53
N VAL A 50 -28.97 -10.59 8.87
CA VAL A 50 -30.09 -9.62 8.93
C VAL A 50 -31.40 -10.28 8.52
N HIS A 51 -31.41 -11.00 7.39
CA HIS A 51 -32.61 -11.70 6.92
C HIS A 51 -33.11 -12.76 7.92
N LYS A 52 -32.21 -13.37 8.70
CA LYS A 52 -32.55 -14.34 9.75
C LYS A 52 -32.82 -13.71 11.12
N GLY A 53 -32.85 -12.38 11.23
CA GLY A 53 -33.00 -11.68 12.51
C GLY A 53 -31.83 -11.92 13.48
N ARG A 54 -30.64 -12.21 12.95
CA ARG A 54 -29.41 -12.48 13.73
C ARG A 54 -28.47 -11.28 13.66
N SER A 55 -27.58 -11.19 14.65
CA SER A 55 -26.52 -10.18 14.69
C SER A 55 -25.59 -10.24 13.47
N THR A 56 -25.18 -9.07 12.99
CA THR A 56 -24.19 -8.84 11.93
C THR A 56 -22.76 -8.66 12.45
N THR A 57 -22.55 -8.64 13.76
CA THR A 57 -21.25 -8.32 14.40
C THR A 57 -20.11 -9.21 13.87
N GLY A 58 -20.38 -10.50 13.63
CA GLY A 58 -19.37 -11.40 13.06
C GLY A 58 -18.95 -11.04 11.62
N ALA A 59 -19.89 -10.53 10.82
CA ALA A 59 -19.62 -10.07 9.47
C ALA A 59 -18.87 -8.73 9.49
N GLU A 60 -19.28 -7.79 10.34
CA GLU A 60 -18.64 -6.49 10.55
C GLU A 60 -17.19 -6.66 11.00
N ASN A 61 -16.95 -7.44 12.06
CA ASN A 61 -15.60 -7.74 12.55
C ASN A 61 -14.70 -8.35 11.46
N ARG A 62 -15.29 -9.17 10.58
CA ARG A 62 -14.55 -9.77 9.47
C ARG A 62 -14.22 -8.75 8.38
N MET A 63 -15.14 -7.82 8.10
CA MET A 63 -14.89 -6.71 7.17
C MET A 63 -13.78 -5.79 7.70
N ASP A 64 -13.81 -5.45 9.00
CA ASP A 64 -12.81 -4.62 9.66
C ASP A 64 -11.43 -5.29 9.66
N SER A 65 -11.39 -6.59 9.93
CA SER A 65 -10.16 -7.39 9.87
C SER A 65 -9.56 -7.42 8.46
N ILE A 66 -10.39 -7.53 7.41
CA ILE A 66 -9.93 -7.49 6.02
C ILE A 66 -9.39 -6.09 5.68
N GLY A 67 -10.07 -5.02 6.11
CA GLY A 67 -9.59 -3.64 5.94
C GLY A 67 -8.23 -3.44 6.60
N SER A 68 -8.10 -3.83 7.87
CA SER A 68 -6.85 -3.74 8.64
C SER A 68 -5.69 -4.53 8.00
N ALA A 69 -5.99 -5.73 7.45
CA ALA A 69 -5.00 -6.53 6.73
C ALA A 69 -4.54 -5.84 5.43
N ALA A 70 -5.47 -5.23 4.69
CA ALA A 70 -5.15 -4.47 3.48
C ALA A 70 -4.30 -3.22 3.79
N GLU A 71 -4.62 -2.49 4.86
CA GLU A 71 -3.80 -1.37 5.33
C GLU A 71 -2.38 -1.80 5.69
N THR A 72 -2.24 -2.91 6.42
CA THR A 72 -0.93 -3.46 6.81
C THR A 72 -0.10 -3.82 5.58
N ARG A 73 -0.71 -4.50 4.59
CA ARG A 73 -0.06 -4.83 3.31
C ARG A 73 0.41 -3.57 2.57
N LEU A 74 -0.46 -2.58 2.41
CA LEU A 74 -0.13 -1.34 1.69
C LEU A 74 0.96 -0.53 2.41
N ASN A 75 0.95 -0.50 3.74
CA ASN A 75 2.03 0.10 4.53
C ASN A 75 3.36 -0.63 4.31
N ALA A 76 3.37 -1.97 4.28
CA ALA A 76 4.57 -2.73 3.99
C ALA A 76 5.11 -2.47 2.57
N GLU A 77 4.23 -2.41 1.56
CA GLU A 77 4.60 -2.01 0.19
C GLU A 77 5.20 -0.61 0.14
N LEU A 78 4.60 0.35 0.86
CA LEU A 78 5.08 1.73 0.92
C LEU A 78 6.46 1.83 1.59
N MET A 79 6.67 1.11 2.70
CA MET A 79 7.97 1.06 3.38
C MET A 79 9.06 0.46 2.49
N ALA A 80 8.74 -0.59 1.71
CA ALA A 80 9.67 -1.18 0.76
C ALA A 80 10.09 -0.17 -0.33
N LEU A 81 9.14 0.54 -0.93
CA LEU A 81 9.41 1.57 -1.94
C LEU A 81 10.26 2.73 -1.39
N HIS A 82 10.00 3.18 -0.16
CA HIS A 82 10.82 4.20 0.48
C HIS A 82 12.26 3.71 0.74
N GLY A 83 12.43 2.45 1.13
CA GLY A 83 13.74 1.83 1.30
C GLY A 83 14.56 1.81 -0.01
N GLU A 84 13.93 1.39 -1.10
CA GLU A 84 14.56 1.40 -2.43
C GLU A 84 14.93 2.80 -2.90
N ARG A 85 14.03 3.77 -2.72
CA ARG A 85 14.29 5.17 -3.05
C ARG A 85 15.51 5.70 -2.29
N GLN A 86 15.61 5.42 -1.00
CA GLN A 86 16.72 5.88 -0.18
C GLN A 86 18.05 5.24 -0.63
N ARG A 87 18.02 3.98 -1.05
CA ARG A 87 19.19 3.31 -1.63
C ARG A 87 19.68 4.01 -2.90
N LEU A 88 18.79 4.30 -3.85
CA LEU A 88 19.18 5.01 -5.09
C LEU A 88 19.73 6.41 -4.83
N ILE A 89 19.17 7.13 -3.86
CA ILE A 89 19.67 8.45 -3.47
C ILE A 89 21.08 8.37 -2.90
N THR A 90 21.34 7.39 -2.02
CA THR A 90 22.67 7.21 -1.42
C THR A 90 23.72 6.76 -2.45
N GLU A 91 23.35 5.90 -3.39
CA GLU A 91 24.21 5.51 -4.53
C GLU A 91 24.54 6.71 -5.43
N ALA A 92 23.54 7.54 -5.77
CA ALA A 92 23.76 8.76 -6.55
C ALA A 92 24.66 9.77 -5.83
N ALA A 93 24.49 9.93 -4.50
CA ALA A 93 25.34 10.79 -3.69
C ALA A 93 26.80 10.30 -3.66
N ARG A 94 27.03 8.98 -3.54
CA ARG A 94 28.37 8.38 -3.61
C ARG A 94 29.03 8.58 -4.96
N ALA A 95 28.30 8.38 -6.06
CA ALA A 95 28.82 8.62 -7.41
C ALA A 95 29.21 10.10 -7.61
N LYS A 96 28.42 11.04 -7.09
CA LYS A 96 28.74 12.47 -7.12
C LYS A 96 29.99 12.82 -6.30
N ALA A 97 30.15 12.20 -5.13
CA ALA A 97 31.35 12.38 -4.30
C ALA A 97 32.61 11.82 -4.97
N ALA A 98 32.52 10.65 -5.62
CA ALA A 98 33.62 10.07 -6.39
C ALA A 98 34.05 10.97 -7.56
N LYS A 99 33.10 11.52 -8.31
CA LYS A 99 33.38 12.47 -9.40
C LYS A 99 34.01 13.78 -8.91
N LYS A 100 33.63 14.25 -7.71
CA LYS A 100 34.27 15.42 -7.09
C LYS A 100 35.73 15.15 -6.71
N LYS A 101 36.06 13.93 -6.24
CA LYS A 101 37.44 13.55 -5.91
C LYS A 101 38.36 13.48 -7.14
N SER A 102 37.83 13.20 -8.33
CA SER A 102 38.64 13.10 -9.56
C SER A 102 38.79 14.42 -10.35
N GLY A 103 38.12 15.50 -9.93
CA GLY A 103 38.17 16.81 -10.60
C GLY A 103 38.81 17.92 -9.78
N TRP A 104 39.53 17.55 -8.72
CA TRP A 104 40.26 18.47 -7.83
C TRP A 104 41.78 18.21 -7.84
N PHE A 105 42.25 17.65 -8.96
CA PHE A 105 43.64 17.63 -9.42
C PHE A 105 43.64 18.07 -10.88
#